data_AF-A0A087TTB3-F1
#
_entry.id   AF-A0A087TTB3-F1
#
_cell.length_a   1.000
_cell.length_b   1.000
_cell.length_c   1.000
_cell.angle_alpha   90.00
_cell.angle_beta   90.00
_cell.angle_gamma   90.00
#
_symmetry.space_group_name_H-M   'P 1'
#
loop_
_entity.id
_entity.type
_entity.pdbx_description
1 polymer ?
#
loop_
_entity_poly.entity_id
_entity_poly.type
_entity_poly.pdbx_seq_one_letter_code
_entity_poly.pdbx_strand_id
1 'polypeptide(L)'
;MSVVKNANVLNSSSKKKSGGILRQAKSRRDQSAESDPITEEELLQKDVITPDDVLRLNRVTENYLCSPEANVYDIDFTRFKIRDMETGTVLFEIAKPPPPPEDDDTDDRDQDQE
;
A
#
# COMPACT_ATOMS: atom_id res chain seq x y z
N MET A 1 4.82 26.74 50.44
CA MET A 1 3.57 27.30 51.03
C MET A 1 2.70 27.78 49.89
N SER A 2 1.38 27.60 50.02
CA SER A 2 0.30 27.96 49.06
C SER A 2 0.20 26.99 47.88
N VAL A 3 -0.64 25.94 47.83
CA VAL A 3 -2.08 25.76 48.19
C VAL A 3 -2.97 26.81 47.53
N VAL A 4 -3.73 26.41 46.50
CA VAL A 4 -5.19 26.61 46.25
C VAL A 4 -5.49 26.19 44.80
N LYS A 5 -6.62 25.64 44.36
CA LYS A 5 -7.85 25.06 44.95
C LYS A 5 -8.51 24.28 43.80
N ASN A 6 -8.77 22.99 44.00
CA ASN A 6 -9.68 22.23 43.15
C ASN A 6 -11.11 22.74 43.37
N ALA A 7 -11.76 23.21 42.32
CA ALA A 7 -13.19 23.50 42.33
C ALA A 7 -13.95 22.26 41.85
N ASN A 8 -14.47 21.52 42.82
CA ASN A 8 -15.42 20.44 42.62
C ASN A 8 -16.80 21.07 42.42
N VAL A 9 -17.34 21.05 41.19
CA VAL A 9 -18.74 21.41 40.94
C VAL A 9 -19.52 20.12 40.75
N LEU A 10 -20.16 19.68 41.83
CA LEU A 10 -21.28 18.75 41.78
C LEU A 10 -22.49 19.55 41.28
N ASN A 11 -23.05 19.18 40.13
CA ASN A 11 -24.44 19.54 39.81
C ASN A 11 -25.25 18.27 39.54
N SER A 12 -26.33 18.16 40.30
CA SER A 12 -27.25 17.05 40.38
C SER A 12 -28.29 17.08 39.27
N SER A 13 -28.60 15.87 38.79
CA SER A 13 -29.93 15.38 38.40
C SER A 13 -30.70 16.07 37.27
N SER A 14 -30.77 15.37 36.13
CA SER A 14 -32.05 15.14 35.45
C SER A 14 -32.02 13.82 34.68
N LYS A 15 -32.75 12.81 35.19
CA LYS A 15 -33.07 11.56 34.52
C LYS A 15 -33.77 11.84 33.18
N LYS A 16 -33.22 11.34 32.07
CA LYS A 16 -34.00 11.09 30.85
C LYS A 16 -33.70 9.66 30.37
N LYS A 17 -34.70 8.80 30.55
CA LYS A 17 -34.77 7.47 29.91
C LYS A 17 -34.86 7.69 28.41
N SER A 18 -33.84 7.26 27.69
CA SER A 18 -33.84 7.12 26.23
C SER A 18 -33.13 5.81 25.96
N GLY A 19 -33.92 4.77 25.67
CA GLY A 19 -33.39 3.48 25.20
C GLY A 19 -32.65 3.69 23.89
N GLY A 20 -31.32 3.75 23.98
CA GLY A 20 -30.43 3.73 22.84
C GLY A 20 -29.62 2.45 22.92
N ILE A 21 -29.84 1.54 21.97
CA ILE A 21 -28.94 0.43 21.70
C ILE A 21 -27.63 1.07 21.23
N LEU A 22 -26.67 1.25 22.14
CA LEU A 22 -25.33 1.68 21.80
C LEU A 22 -24.68 0.48 21.09
N ARG A 23 -24.80 0.46 19.76
CA ARG A 23 -24.01 -0.41 18.91
C ARG A 23 -22.56 -0.13 19.27
N GLN A 24 -21.92 -1.10 19.91
CA GLN A 24 -20.50 -1.10 20.18
C GLN A 24 -19.83 -0.99 18.81
N ALA A 25 -19.41 0.23 18.45
CA ALA A 25 -18.47 0.42 17.38
C ALA A 25 -17.21 -0.31 17.84
N LYS A 26 -17.02 -1.54 17.35
CA LYS A 26 -15.72 -2.20 17.40
C LYS A 26 -14.76 -1.20 16.80
N SER A 27 -13.95 -0.59 17.67
CA SER A 27 -12.74 0.11 17.31
C SER A 27 -12.10 -0.73 16.20
N ARG A 28 -11.91 -0.11 15.04
CA ARG A 28 -11.11 -0.66 13.96
C ARG A 28 -9.69 -0.78 14.51
N ARG A 29 -9.47 -1.81 15.34
CA ARG A 29 -8.15 -2.27 15.70
C ARG A 29 -7.49 -2.60 14.38
N ASP A 30 -6.36 -1.96 14.16
CA ASP A 30 -5.40 -2.32 13.15
C ASP A 30 -5.14 -3.82 13.27
N GLN A 31 -5.77 -4.62 12.40
CA GLN A 31 -5.69 -6.08 12.43
C GLN A 31 -4.32 -6.59 11.96
N SER A 32 -3.46 -5.69 11.48
CA SER A 32 -2.10 -6.02 11.03
C SER A 32 -1.15 -6.36 12.18
N ALA A 33 -1.43 -5.92 13.41
CA ALA A 33 -0.50 -6.04 14.53
C ALA A 33 -0.63 -7.35 15.35
N GLU A 34 -1.63 -8.19 15.08
CA GLU A 34 -1.94 -9.40 15.88
C GLU A 34 -1.74 -10.71 15.09
N SER A 35 -0.97 -10.69 13.99
CA SER A 35 -0.56 -11.89 13.26
C SER A 35 0.92 -12.14 13.47
N ASP A 36 1.28 -13.40 13.75
CA ASP A 36 2.67 -13.79 13.96
C ASP A 36 3.56 -13.37 12.77
N PRO A 37 4.79 -12.88 13.00
CA PRO A 37 5.71 -12.52 11.93
C PRO A 37 6.01 -13.74 11.06
N ILE A 38 6.07 -13.53 9.75
CA ILE A 38 6.40 -14.57 8.77
C ILE A 38 7.86 -14.41 8.31
N THR A 39 8.55 -15.51 8.04
CA THR A 39 9.92 -15.47 7.51
C THR A 39 9.92 -15.51 5.98
N GLU A 40 11.03 -15.08 5.36
CA GLU A 40 11.20 -15.15 3.90
C GLU A 40 11.12 -16.59 3.40
N GLU A 41 11.69 -17.55 4.13
CA GLU A 41 11.68 -18.97 3.77
C GLU A 41 10.25 -19.51 3.71
N GLU A 42 9.39 -19.09 4.64
CA GLU A 42 7.97 -19.47 4.65
C GLU A 42 7.23 -18.90 3.45
N LEU A 43 7.54 -17.66 3.03
CA LEU A 43 6.94 -17.04 1.84
C LEU A 43 7.36 -17.73 0.56
N LEU A 44 8.64 -18.12 0.46
CA LEU A 44 9.17 -18.81 -0.73
C LEU A 44 8.59 -20.21 -0.93
N GLN A 45 8.00 -20.82 0.11
CA GLN A 45 7.26 -22.08 -0.03
C GLN A 45 5.81 -21.89 -0.51
N LYS A 46 5.32 -20.65 -0.65
CA LYS A 46 3.96 -20.37 -1.11
C LYS A 46 3.92 -20.21 -2.62
N ASP A 47 2.90 -20.78 -3.25
CA ASP A 47 2.65 -20.57 -4.68
C ASP A 47 2.23 -19.12 -4.99
N VAL A 48 1.51 -18.48 -4.06
CA VAL A 48 1.01 -17.11 -4.22
C VAL A 48 1.31 -16.32 -2.94
N ILE A 49 2.01 -15.21 -3.13
CA ILE A 49 2.31 -14.23 -2.07
C ILE A 49 1.30 -13.10 -2.16
N THR A 50 0.65 -12.81 -1.05
CA THR A 50 -0.40 -11.78 -0.94
C THR A 50 0.11 -10.53 -0.22
N PRO A 51 -0.61 -9.39 -0.30
CA PRO A 51 -0.25 -8.20 0.46
C PRO A 51 -0.16 -8.45 1.98
N ASP A 52 -1.08 -9.25 2.53
CA ASP A 52 -1.11 -9.56 3.97
C ASP A 52 0.12 -10.37 4.41
N ASP A 53 0.68 -11.18 3.51
CA ASP A 53 1.89 -11.94 3.78
C ASP A 53 3.11 -11.01 3.95
N VAL A 54 3.30 -10.06 3.03
CA VAL A 54 4.46 -9.17 3.07
C VAL A 54 4.37 -8.10 4.15
N LEU A 55 3.16 -7.74 4.59
CA LEU A 55 2.96 -6.84 5.73
C LEU A 55 3.44 -7.43 7.06
N ARG A 56 3.60 -8.76 7.14
CA ARG A 56 4.08 -9.48 8.32
C ARG A 56 5.60 -9.66 8.37
N LEU A 57 6.32 -9.20 7.33
CA LEU A 57 7.78 -9.23 7.31
C LEU A 57 8.34 -8.19 8.28
N ASN A 58 9.29 -8.61 9.12
CA ASN A 58 9.95 -7.74 10.10
C ASN A 58 11.32 -7.22 9.65
N ARG A 59 11.75 -7.60 8.45
CA ARG A 59 13.05 -7.27 7.87
C ARG A 59 12.98 -7.27 6.34
N VAL A 60 13.99 -6.68 5.71
CA VAL A 60 14.19 -6.80 4.26
C VAL A 60 14.47 -8.24 3.88
N THR A 61 14.02 -8.66 2.69
CA THR A 61 14.34 -9.98 2.15
C THR A 61 15.76 -10.01 1.62
N GLU A 62 16.41 -11.18 1.71
CA GLU A 62 17.72 -11.43 1.13
C GLU A 62 17.62 -11.69 -0.38
N ASN A 63 16.53 -12.30 -0.83
CA ASN A 63 16.28 -12.63 -2.23
C ASN A 63 14.96 -12.05 -2.75
N TYR A 64 14.75 -12.19 -4.07
CA TYR A 64 13.47 -11.87 -4.70
C TYR A 64 12.42 -12.92 -4.34
N LEU A 65 11.21 -12.45 -4.03
CA LEU A 65 10.06 -13.29 -3.70
C LEU A 65 9.34 -13.87 -4.94
N CYS A 66 9.73 -13.46 -6.15
CA CYS A 66 9.21 -14.00 -7.40
C CYS A 66 10.26 -13.90 -8.51
N SER A 67 10.09 -14.70 -9.57
CA SER A 67 10.94 -14.64 -10.75
C SER A 67 10.45 -13.55 -11.72
N PRO A 68 11.32 -13.06 -12.63
CA PRO A 68 10.90 -12.07 -13.64
C PRO A 68 9.74 -12.52 -14.52
N GLU A 69 9.63 -13.83 -14.77
CA GLU A 69 8.57 -14.44 -15.57
C GLU A 69 7.18 -14.35 -14.92
N ALA A 70 7.12 -14.03 -13.62
CA ALA A 70 5.85 -13.79 -12.92
C ALA A 70 5.16 -12.49 -13.37
N ASN A 71 5.87 -11.59 -14.08
CA ASN A 71 5.30 -10.37 -14.66
C ASN A 71 4.50 -10.67 -15.95
N VAL A 72 3.43 -11.45 -15.82
CA VAL A 72 2.55 -11.85 -16.94
C VAL A 72 1.72 -10.71 -17.55
N TYR A 73 1.82 -9.51 -16.96
CA TYR A 73 1.12 -8.30 -17.41
C TYR A 73 2.06 -7.30 -18.07
N ASP A 74 3.34 -7.65 -18.24
CA ASP A 74 4.37 -6.80 -18.85
C ASP A 74 4.42 -5.39 -18.24
N ILE A 75 4.25 -5.32 -16.91
CA ILE A 75 4.33 -4.05 -16.19
C ILE A 75 5.76 -3.54 -16.29
N ASP A 76 5.93 -2.37 -16.87
CA ASP A 76 7.24 -1.73 -17.00
C ASP A 76 7.26 -0.30 -16.44
N PHE A 77 8.24 -0.04 -15.57
CA PHE A 77 8.49 1.30 -15.05
C PHE A 77 9.37 2.08 -16.02
N THR A 78 8.76 2.99 -16.77
CA THR A 78 9.45 3.79 -17.80
C THR A 78 10.03 5.10 -17.26
N ARG A 79 9.54 5.61 -16.13
CA ARG A 79 10.00 6.86 -15.51
C ARG A 79 9.81 6.84 -14.00
N PHE A 80 10.80 7.34 -13.28
CA PHE A 80 10.76 7.49 -11.82
C PHE A 80 11.27 8.88 -11.41
N LYS A 81 10.58 9.51 -10.46
CA LYS A 81 10.87 10.88 -10.02
C LYS A 81 10.57 11.08 -8.55
N ILE A 82 11.53 11.64 -7.81
CA ILE A 82 11.38 12.07 -6.42
C ILE A 82 11.49 13.59 -6.38
N ARG A 83 10.52 14.25 -5.72
CA ARG A 83 10.56 15.68 -5.43
C ARG A 83 10.37 15.94 -3.95
N ASP A 84 10.99 17.00 -3.47
CA ASP A 84 10.61 17.62 -2.22
C ASP A 84 9.21 18.26 -2.37
N MET A 85 8.31 17.97 -1.43
CA MET A 85 6.93 18.47 -1.45
C MET A 85 6.80 19.93 -1.00
N GLU A 86 7.74 20.44 -0.21
CA GLU A 86 7.71 21.83 0.26
C GLU A 86 8.26 22.79 -0.80
N THR A 87 9.44 22.49 -1.34
CA THR A 87 10.11 23.37 -2.32
C THR A 87 9.76 23.05 -3.77
N GLY A 88 9.23 21.86 -4.04
CA GLY A 88 9.04 21.35 -5.40
C GLY A 88 10.33 20.93 -6.10
N THR A 89 11.48 21.01 -5.42
CA THR A 89 12.79 20.67 -5.98
C THR A 89 12.83 19.19 -6.39
N VAL A 90 13.30 18.90 -7.60
CA VAL A 90 13.50 17.53 -8.08
C VAL A 90 14.80 16.99 -7.48
N LEU A 91 14.69 15.95 -6.66
CA LEU A 91 15.83 15.32 -5.99
C LEU A 91 16.43 14.19 -6.82
N PHE A 92 15.60 13.48 -7.57
CA PHE A 92 16.01 12.39 -8.44
C PHE A 92 15.03 12.23 -9.60
N GLU A 93 15.55 11.98 -10.80
CA GLU A 93 14.73 11.66 -11.98
C GLU A 93 15.49 10.73 -12.92
N ILE A 94 14.84 9.66 -13.36
CA ILE A 94 15.35 8.72 -14.35
C ILE A 94 14.22 8.27 -15.28
N ALA A 95 14.54 8.09 -16.56
CA ALA A 95 13.63 7.57 -17.56
C ALA A 95 14.35 6.51 -18.39
N LYS A 96 13.64 5.45 -18.77
CA LYS A 96 14.13 4.52 -19.79
C LYS A 96 14.23 5.26 -21.13
N PRO A 97 15.24 4.96 -21.97
CA PRO A 97 15.25 5.42 -23.34
C PRO A 97 13.97 4.93 -24.06
N PRO A 98 13.44 5.70 -25.02
CA PRO A 98 12.30 5.24 -25.81
C PRO A 98 12.64 3.92 -26.51
N PRO A 99 11.67 3.00 -26.66
CA PRO A 99 11.89 1.80 -27.45
C PRO A 99 12.32 2.20 -28.86
N PRO A 100 13.21 1.42 -29.50
CA PRO A 100 13.56 1.66 -30.89
C PRO A 100 12.29 1.62 -31.76
N PRO A 101 12.24 2.38 -32.86
CA PRO A 101 11.13 2.28 -33.80
C PRO A 101 10.99 0.83 -34.26
N GLU A 102 9.79 0.28 -34.16
CA GLU A 102 9.47 -1.00 -34.79
C GLU A 102 9.53 -0.76 -36.31
N ASP A 103 10.44 -1.45 -37.00
CA ASP A 103 10.43 -1.50 -38.45
C ASP A 103 9.13 -2.20 -38.87
N ASP A 104 8.14 -1.41 -39.28
CA ASP A 104 6.87 -1.86 -39.85
C ASP A 104 7.13 -2.47 -41.24
N ASP A 105 7.73 -3.66 -41.26
CA ASP A 105 7.75 -4.53 -42.44
C ASP A 105 6.37 -5.23 -42.53
N THR A 106 5.33 -4.47 -42.87
CA THR A 106 4.11 -5.02 -43.48
C THR A 106 4.16 -4.84 -45.00
N ASP A 107 5.05 -5.61 -45.63
CA ASP A 107 4.93 -6.01 -47.02
C ASP A 107 4.11 -7.30 -47.07
N ASP A 108 2.81 -7.24 -47.40
CA ASP A 108 2.10 -8.31 -48.11
C ASP A 108 0.63 -7.94 -48.49
N ARG A 109 0.47 -7.64 -49.79
CA ARG A 109 -0.51 -8.23 -50.76
C ARG A 109 -1.98 -7.76 -50.81
N ASP A 110 -2.25 -7.10 -51.94
CA ASP A 110 -3.33 -7.34 -52.91
C ASP A 110 -4.73 -7.68 -52.36
N GLN A 111 -5.61 -6.67 -52.34
CA GLN A 111 -7.05 -6.90 -52.45
C GLN A 111 -7.50 -6.54 -53.87
N ASP A 112 -7.67 -7.57 -54.69
CA ASP A 112 -8.46 -7.54 -55.91
C ASP A 112 -9.86 -6.96 -55.60
N GLN A 113 -10.26 -5.90 -56.32
CA GLN A 113 -11.63 -5.41 -56.34
C GLN A 113 -12.37 -6.03 -57.51
N GLU A 114 -13.51 -6.65 -57.19
CA GLU A 114 -14.49 -7.30 -58.08
C GLU A 114 -15.25 -6.31 -58.97
#